data_AF-E6VAI2-F1
#
_entry.id   AF-E6VAI2-F1
#
_cell.length_a   1.000
_cell.length_b   1.000
_cell.length_c   1.000
_cell.angle_alpha   90.00
_cell.angle_beta   90.00
_cell.angle_gamma   90.00
#
_symmetry.space_group_name_H-M   'P 1'
#
loop_
_entity.id
_entity.type
_entity.pdbx_description
1 polymer ?
#
loop_
_entity_poly.entity_id
_entity_poly.type
_entity_poly.pdbx_seq_one_letter_code
_entity_poly.pdbx_strand_id
1 'polypeptide(L)'
;MKHWIKRTLFGFAGAAMVAGSIAGCAGQRHGWGGDSAEFRTKMVERVGSKLELDTTQKQKLTVLAEKLQAQREALRGAGGAGDPRSQFKALFAGNKLDQAGATRLIDEKTAAVRSGSPEIIAAAADFFDSLNAAQQQKVRDFMDRGGRRWSHRG
;
A
#
# COMPACT_ATOMS: atom_id res chain seq x y z
N MET A 1 29.34 5.40 6.32
CA MET A 1 27.96 5.22 6.85
C MET A 1 27.03 4.93 5.66
N LYS A 2 26.36 3.77 5.66
CA LYS A 2 25.77 3.15 4.45
C LYS A 2 24.57 3.95 3.91
N HIS A 3 24.64 4.39 2.65
CA HIS A 3 23.67 5.27 1.96
C HIS A 3 22.24 4.71 1.81
N TRP A 4 21.99 3.46 2.23
CA TRP A 4 20.69 2.81 2.17
C TRP A 4 19.72 3.33 3.25
N ILE A 5 20.20 3.70 4.45
CA ILE A 5 19.34 4.14 5.56
C ILE A 5 18.71 5.53 5.30
N LYS A 6 19.34 6.36 4.45
CA LYS A 6 18.77 7.66 4.05
C LYS A 6 17.64 7.54 3.01
N ARG A 7 17.52 6.38 2.32
CA ARG A 7 16.43 6.11 1.37
C ARG A 7 15.19 5.51 2.04
N THR A 8 15.30 4.99 3.25
CA THR A 8 14.18 4.38 4.00
C THR A 8 13.36 5.37 4.81
N LEU A 9 13.90 6.54 5.17
CA LEU A 9 13.17 7.57 5.94
C LEU A 9 12.08 8.31 5.14
N PHE A 10 12.09 8.22 3.81
CA PHE A 10 10.99 8.63 2.94
C PHE A 10 10.36 7.45 2.16
N GLY A 11 10.73 6.21 2.52
CA GLY A 11 10.35 4.99 1.82
C GLY A 11 9.28 4.14 2.50
N PHE A 12 8.81 4.50 3.69
CA PHE A 12 7.75 3.76 4.40
C PHE A 12 6.32 4.09 3.92
N ALA A 13 6.19 4.95 2.90
CA ALA A 13 4.97 5.11 2.09
C ALA A 13 5.09 4.43 0.71
N GLY A 14 6.15 3.65 0.47
CA GLY A 14 6.51 3.07 -0.83
C GLY A 14 5.97 1.65 -1.10
N ALA A 15 5.25 1.04 -0.16
CA ALA A 15 4.54 -0.23 -0.39
C ALA A 15 3.11 -0.03 -0.95
N ALA A 16 2.80 1.19 -1.43
CA ALA A 16 1.56 1.53 -2.12
C ALA A 16 1.74 1.74 -3.64
N MET A 17 2.84 1.29 -4.24
CA MET A 17 3.07 1.41 -5.69
C MET A 17 2.99 0.07 -6.43
N VAL A 18 1.76 -0.30 -6.81
CA VAL A 18 1.52 -1.04 -8.07
C VAL A 18 0.55 -0.28 -9.01
N ALA A 19 0.22 0.99 -8.73
CA ALA A 19 -0.68 1.78 -9.58
C ALA A 19 -0.15 3.19 -9.93
N GLY A 20 1.15 3.35 -10.21
CA GLY A 20 1.75 4.68 -10.38
C GLY A 20 2.89 4.79 -11.39
N SER A 21 2.84 4.12 -12.55
CA SER A 21 3.85 4.36 -13.59
C SER A 21 3.35 4.33 -15.04
N ILE A 22 2.06 4.59 -15.27
CA ILE A 22 1.62 5.12 -16.57
C ILE A 22 0.68 6.28 -16.27
N ALA A 23 1.17 7.49 -16.52
CA ALA A 23 0.45 8.74 -16.81
C ALA A 23 1.22 9.95 -16.23
N GLY A 24 2.38 10.22 -16.80
CA GLY A 24 2.71 11.62 -17.05
C GLY A 24 1.71 12.15 -18.08
N CYS A 25 1.06 13.27 -17.74
CA CYS A 25 0.42 14.22 -18.64
C CYS A 25 -0.67 13.70 -19.59
N ALA A 26 -1.93 13.86 -19.20
CA ALA A 26 -2.97 14.55 -20.00
C ALA A 26 -4.35 14.36 -19.35
N GLY A 27 -5.09 15.47 -19.22
CA GLY A 27 -6.56 15.56 -19.20
C GLY A 27 -7.38 14.49 -18.48
N GLN A 28 -7.97 14.87 -17.34
CA GLN A 28 -9.39 14.63 -17.06
C GLN A 28 -9.92 13.20 -17.33
N ARG A 29 -9.77 12.25 -16.39
CA ARG A 29 -10.78 11.20 -16.12
C ARG A 29 -10.42 10.31 -14.92
N HIS A 30 -11.44 10.07 -14.11
CA HIS A 30 -11.53 9.12 -13.00
C HIS A 30 -10.47 9.21 -11.90
N GLY A 31 -10.84 9.96 -10.86
CA GLY A 31 -10.29 9.81 -9.53
C GLY A 31 -10.27 8.35 -9.10
N TRP A 32 -9.24 8.05 -8.32
CA TRP A 32 -8.96 6.80 -7.65
C TRP A 32 -10.06 6.48 -6.61
N GLY A 33 -11.25 6.20 -7.14
CA GLY A 33 -12.50 5.85 -6.45
C GLY A 33 -13.22 4.72 -7.18
N GLY A 34 -12.46 3.83 -7.84
CA GLY A 34 -12.99 2.56 -8.34
C GLY A 34 -13.26 1.61 -7.18
N ASP A 35 -14.15 0.64 -7.41
CA ASP A 35 -14.55 -0.35 -6.42
C ASP A 35 -13.31 -1.09 -5.87
N SER A 36 -13.10 -0.93 -4.56
CA SER A 36 -11.99 -1.51 -3.82
C SER A 36 -11.95 -3.04 -3.93
N ALA A 37 -13.11 -3.68 -4.06
CA ALA A 37 -13.23 -5.12 -4.24
C ALA A 37 -12.75 -5.56 -5.62
N GLU A 38 -13.12 -4.83 -6.68
CA GLU A 38 -12.67 -5.12 -8.04
C GLU A 38 -11.15 -4.97 -8.19
N PHE A 39 -10.59 -3.93 -7.58
CA PHE A 39 -9.13 -3.73 -7.55
C PHE A 39 -8.43 -4.88 -6.82
N ARG A 40 -8.98 -5.33 -5.69
CA ARG A 40 -8.47 -6.47 -4.91
C ARG A 40 -8.43 -7.73 -5.76
N THR A 41 -9.54 -8.08 -6.42
CA THR A 41 -9.64 -9.26 -7.28
C THR A 41 -8.62 -9.22 -8.41
N LYS A 42 -8.47 -8.08 -9.09
CA LYS A 42 -7.47 -7.91 -10.16
C LYS A 42 -6.04 -8.05 -9.63
N MET A 43 -5.76 -7.56 -8.43
CA MET A 43 -4.44 -7.69 -7.82
C MET A 43 -4.14 -9.16 -7.48
N VAL A 44 -5.08 -9.87 -6.84
CA VAL A 44 -4.94 -11.30 -6.51
C VAL A 44 -4.73 -12.12 -7.77
N GLU A 45 -5.48 -11.87 -8.85
CA GLU A 45 -5.28 -12.59 -10.11
C GLU A 45 -3.96 -12.27 -10.79
N ARG A 46 -3.52 -11.00 -10.78
CA ARG A 46 -2.24 -10.60 -11.40
C ARG A 46 -1.04 -11.17 -10.64
N VAL A 47 -1.08 -11.19 -9.31
CA VAL A 47 -0.01 -11.77 -8.49
C VAL A 47 -0.08 -13.29 -8.53
N GLY A 48 -1.29 -13.84 -8.48
CA GLY A 48 -1.58 -15.26 -8.59
C GLY A 48 -1.04 -15.88 -9.88
N SER A 49 -1.32 -15.24 -11.03
CA SER A 49 -0.79 -15.69 -12.33
C SER A 49 0.73 -15.59 -12.42
N LYS A 50 1.34 -14.53 -11.89
CA LYS A 50 2.80 -14.33 -11.98
C LYS A 50 3.62 -15.25 -11.08
N LEU A 51 3.07 -15.57 -9.91
CA LEU A 51 3.67 -16.52 -8.98
C LEU A 51 3.20 -17.97 -9.25
N GLU A 52 2.28 -18.18 -10.21
CA GLU A 52 1.68 -19.49 -10.49
C GLU A 52 1.13 -20.11 -9.21
N LEU A 53 0.33 -19.32 -8.48
CA LEU A 53 -0.22 -19.73 -7.19
C LEU A 53 -1.31 -20.79 -7.37
N ASP A 54 -1.29 -21.78 -6.51
CA ASP A 54 -2.40 -22.71 -6.35
C ASP A 54 -3.61 -22.06 -5.64
N THR A 55 -4.71 -22.79 -5.53
CA THR A 55 -5.95 -22.32 -4.91
C THR A 55 -5.75 -21.91 -3.45
N THR A 56 -4.97 -22.67 -2.67
CA THR A 56 -4.73 -22.40 -1.25
C THR A 56 -3.85 -21.17 -1.06
N GLN A 57 -2.81 -21.02 -1.89
CA GLN A 57 -1.94 -19.85 -1.90
C GLN A 57 -2.70 -18.59 -2.34
N LYS A 58 -3.59 -18.70 -3.33
CA LYS A 58 -4.49 -17.60 -3.75
C LYS A 58 -5.42 -17.18 -2.62
N GLN A 59 -5.99 -18.11 -1.86
CA GLN A 59 -6.84 -17.79 -0.70
C GLN A 59 -6.06 -16.99 0.36
N LYS A 60 -4.84 -17.42 0.69
CA LYS A 60 -3.96 -16.69 1.64
C LYS A 60 -3.61 -15.30 1.14
N LEU A 61 -3.37 -15.14 -0.17
CA LEU A 61 -3.15 -13.84 -0.79
C LEU A 61 -4.39 -12.93 -0.70
N THR A 62 -5.60 -13.49 -0.86
CA THR A 62 -6.85 -12.74 -0.69
C THR A 62 -7.00 -12.21 0.74
N VAL A 63 -6.71 -13.03 1.74
CA VAL A 63 -6.73 -12.60 3.16
C VAL A 63 -5.73 -11.47 3.40
N LEU A 64 -4.51 -11.58 2.88
CA LEU A 64 -3.53 -10.50 2.96
C LEU A 64 -4.05 -9.21 2.29
N ALA A 65 -4.67 -9.32 1.12
CA ALA A 65 -5.23 -8.19 0.39
C ALA A 65 -6.37 -7.50 1.16
N GLU A 66 -7.22 -8.28 1.85
CA GLU A 66 -8.28 -7.80 2.74
C GLU A 66 -7.73 -6.98 3.90
N LYS A 67 -6.70 -7.50 4.58
CA LYS A 67 -6.06 -6.81 5.72
C LYS A 67 -5.40 -5.50 5.28
N LEU A 68 -4.72 -5.49 4.13
CA LEU A 68 -4.13 -4.29 3.56
C LEU A 68 -5.19 -3.24 3.17
N GLN A 69 -6.33 -3.68 2.64
CA GLN A 69 -7.43 -2.77 2.33
C GLN A 69 -8.04 -2.16 3.59
N ALA A 70 -8.35 -2.99 4.58
CA ALA A 70 -8.88 -2.52 5.86
C ALA A 70 -7.93 -1.50 6.52
N GLN A 71 -6.61 -1.75 6.47
CA GLN A 71 -5.62 -0.79 6.95
C GLN A 71 -5.64 0.52 6.16
N ARG A 72 -5.76 0.46 4.83
CA ARG A 72 -5.85 1.66 3.99
C ARG A 72 -7.10 2.49 4.30
N GLU A 73 -8.24 1.84 4.55
CA GLU A 73 -9.48 2.51 4.95
C GLU A 73 -9.32 3.14 6.33
N ALA A 74 -8.75 2.42 7.30
CA ALA A 74 -8.44 2.95 8.63
C ALA A 74 -7.51 4.18 8.55
N LEU A 75 -6.47 4.13 7.70
CA LEU A 75 -5.55 5.26 7.51
C LEU A 75 -6.16 6.46 6.77
N ARG A 76 -7.19 6.20 5.94
CA ARG A 76 -7.96 7.25 5.28
C ARG A 76 -8.88 7.96 6.28
N GLY A 77 -9.51 7.19 7.17
CA GLY A 77 -10.35 7.72 8.25
C GLY A 77 -9.56 8.36 9.40
N ALA A 78 -8.33 7.92 9.64
CA ALA A 78 -7.43 8.52 10.63
C ALA A 78 -7.03 9.94 10.19
N GLY A 79 -7.25 10.93 11.05
CA GLY A 79 -7.08 12.35 10.74
C GLY A 79 -8.37 13.15 10.61
N GLY A 80 -9.53 12.51 10.82
CA GLY A 80 -10.85 13.15 10.77
C GLY A 80 -11.60 12.96 9.44
N ALA A 81 -12.71 13.68 9.28
CA ALA A 81 -13.55 13.57 8.09
C ALA A 81 -12.88 14.17 6.84
N GLY A 82 -13.16 13.56 5.69
CA GLY A 82 -12.65 14.00 4.38
C GLY A 82 -11.54 13.11 3.83
N ASP A 83 -11.14 13.37 2.59
CA ASP A 83 -10.02 12.68 1.97
C ASP A 83 -8.67 13.15 2.58
N PRO A 84 -7.61 12.33 2.57
CA PRO A 84 -6.32 12.69 3.18
C PRO A 84 -5.72 14.00 2.68
N ARG A 85 -6.04 14.42 1.44
CA ARG A 85 -5.54 15.68 0.89
C ARG A 85 -6.28 16.88 1.47
N SER A 86 -7.58 16.77 1.75
CA SER A 86 -8.32 17.85 2.41
C SER A 86 -7.92 18.00 3.88
N GLN A 87 -7.73 16.90 4.62
CA GLN A 87 -7.16 16.92 5.98
C GLN A 87 -5.81 17.66 6.01
N PHE A 88 -4.92 17.36 5.06
CA PHE A 88 -3.62 18.02 4.97
C PHE A 88 -3.74 19.50 4.60
N LYS A 89 -4.62 19.86 3.66
CA LYS A 89 -4.88 21.26 3.28
C LYS A 89 -5.44 22.07 4.46
N ALA A 90 -6.26 21.48 5.32
CA ALA A 90 -6.84 22.14 6.47
C ALA A 90 -5.78 22.69 7.44
N LEU A 91 -4.61 22.04 7.53
CA LEU A 91 -3.47 22.50 8.35
C LEU A 91 -2.94 23.88 7.93
N PHE A 92 -3.19 24.28 6.68
CA PHE A 92 -2.74 25.53 6.07
C PHE A 92 -3.87 26.55 5.87
N ALA A 93 -5.08 26.29 6.40
CA ALA A 93 -6.22 27.17 6.19
C ALA A 93 -6.11 28.51 6.92
N GLY A 94 -5.27 28.61 7.95
CA GLY A 94 -5.03 29.83 8.71
C GLY A 94 -3.79 30.61 8.26
N ASN A 95 -3.59 31.78 8.88
CA ASN A 95 -2.41 32.63 8.65
C ASN A 95 -1.08 31.99 9.10
N LYS A 96 -1.15 30.92 9.89
CA LYS A 96 -0.02 30.11 10.36
C LYS A 96 -0.37 28.63 10.21
N LEU A 97 0.66 27.80 10.11
CA LEU A 97 0.52 26.36 10.15
C LEU A 97 -0.12 25.93 11.48
N ASP A 98 -1.16 25.10 11.42
CA ASP A 98 -1.73 24.44 12.59
C ASP A 98 -0.82 23.28 13.05
N GLN A 99 0.15 23.61 13.91
CA GLN A 99 1.08 22.63 14.46
C GLN A 99 0.39 21.58 15.36
N ALA A 100 -0.67 21.98 16.08
CA ALA A 100 -1.41 21.08 16.94
C ALA A 100 -2.22 20.08 16.12
N GLY A 101 -2.88 20.55 15.06
CA GLY A 101 -3.57 19.70 14.08
C GLY A 101 -2.62 18.76 13.36
N ALA A 102 -1.42 19.23 12.97
CA ALA A 102 -0.41 18.41 12.33
C ALA A 102 0.10 17.28 13.24
N THR A 103 0.34 17.59 14.51
CA THR A 103 0.75 16.60 15.53
C THR A 103 -0.34 15.55 15.71
N ARG A 104 -1.59 15.98 15.92
CA ARG A 104 -2.74 15.08 16.05
C ARG A 104 -2.90 14.17 14.82
N LEU A 105 -2.77 14.71 13.62
CA LEU A 105 -2.88 13.93 12.38
C LEU A 105 -1.83 12.81 12.31
N ILE A 106 -0.60 13.09 12.72
CA ILE A 106 0.48 12.09 12.75
C ILE A 106 0.21 11.04 13.84
N ASP A 107 -0.23 11.46 15.02
CA ASP A 107 -0.52 10.56 16.14
C ASP A 107 -1.64 9.58 15.78
N GLU A 108 -2.74 10.07 15.20
CA GLU A 108 -3.88 9.25 14.77
C GLU A 108 -3.48 8.25 13.68
N LYS A 109 -2.71 8.69 12.67
CA LYS A 109 -2.22 7.78 11.63
C LYS A 109 -1.25 6.75 12.20
N THR A 110 -0.39 7.16 13.13
CA THR A 110 0.55 6.24 13.80
C THR A 110 -0.19 5.21 14.64
N ALA A 111 -1.23 5.62 15.37
CA ALA A 111 -2.09 4.72 16.12
C ALA A 111 -2.78 3.69 15.21
N ALA A 112 -3.32 4.13 14.07
CA ALA A 112 -3.94 3.25 13.08
C ALA A 112 -2.94 2.26 12.45
N VAL A 113 -1.70 2.68 12.20
CA VAL A 113 -0.64 1.74 11.77
C VAL A 113 -0.35 0.73 12.87
N ARG A 114 -0.15 1.18 14.11
CA ARG A 114 0.20 0.30 15.23
C ARG A 114 -0.88 -0.75 15.51
N SER A 115 -2.16 -0.38 15.43
CA SER A 115 -3.27 -1.31 15.66
C SER A 115 -3.41 -2.34 14.54
N GLY A 116 -3.23 -1.95 13.27
CA GLY A 116 -3.38 -2.86 12.12
C GLY A 116 -2.15 -3.70 11.79
N SER A 117 -0.96 -3.30 12.25
CA SER A 117 0.31 -3.95 11.86
C SER A 117 0.38 -5.44 12.20
N PRO A 118 -0.01 -5.91 13.41
CA PRO A 118 0.13 -7.32 13.77
C PRO A 118 -0.62 -8.27 12.84
N GLU A 119 -1.86 -7.94 12.47
CA GLU A 119 -2.68 -8.79 11.58
C GLU A 119 -2.13 -8.86 10.16
N ILE A 120 -1.57 -7.75 9.67
CA ILE A 120 -0.98 -7.70 8.32
C ILE A 120 0.33 -8.46 8.29
N ILE A 121 1.15 -8.35 9.33
CA ILE A 121 2.39 -9.12 9.46
C ILE A 121 2.07 -10.61 9.50
N ALA A 122 1.06 -11.02 10.28
CA ALA A 122 0.62 -12.41 10.34
C ALA A 122 0.13 -12.91 8.97
N ALA A 123 -0.77 -12.19 8.30
CA ALA A 123 -1.28 -12.58 6.98
C ALA A 123 -0.18 -12.61 5.90
N ALA A 124 0.80 -11.70 6.00
CA ALA A 124 1.95 -11.68 5.09
C ALA A 124 2.86 -12.88 5.29
N ALA A 125 3.11 -13.27 6.54
CA ALA A 125 3.85 -14.47 6.88
C ALA A 125 3.11 -15.72 6.38
N ASP A 126 1.81 -15.85 6.69
CA ASP A 126 0.98 -16.98 6.27
C ASP A 126 0.99 -17.20 4.75
N PHE A 127 0.94 -16.10 3.99
CA PHE A 127 1.07 -16.13 2.53
C PHE A 127 2.49 -16.52 2.10
N PHE A 128 3.51 -15.81 2.56
CA PHE A 128 4.89 -16.01 2.10
C PHE A 128 5.42 -17.41 2.46
N ASP A 129 5.12 -17.90 3.65
CA ASP A 129 5.55 -19.22 4.12
C ASP A 129 4.81 -20.36 3.42
N SER A 130 3.66 -20.08 2.78
CA SER A 130 2.96 -21.05 1.92
C SER A 130 3.59 -21.20 0.52
N LEU A 131 4.48 -20.30 0.14
CA LEU A 131 5.12 -20.30 -1.17
C LEU A 131 6.30 -21.28 -1.19
N ASN A 132 6.50 -21.93 -2.34
CA ASN A 132 7.72 -22.72 -2.56
C ASN A 132 8.94 -21.81 -2.79
N ALA A 133 10.15 -22.39 -2.79
CA ALA A 133 11.39 -21.64 -2.90
C ALA A 133 11.47 -20.76 -4.17
N ALA A 134 11.00 -21.26 -5.31
CA ALA A 134 10.99 -20.51 -6.57
C ALA A 134 10.01 -19.33 -6.53
N GLN A 135 8.82 -19.54 -5.97
CA GLN A 135 7.82 -18.49 -5.77
C GLN A 135 8.31 -17.41 -4.80
N GLN A 136 8.91 -17.80 -3.68
CA GLN A 136 9.51 -16.85 -2.74
C GLN A 136 10.63 -16.03 -3.41
N GLN A 137 11.44 -16.65 -4.26
CA GLN A 137 12.46 -15.92 -5.01
C GLN A 137 11.86 -14.89 -5.97
N LYS A 138 10.77 -15.23 -6.66
CA LYS A 138 10.03 -14.26 -7.48
C LYS A 138 9.53 -13.06 -6.66
N VAL A 139 9.09 -13.28 -5.41
CA VAL A 139 8.69 -12.20 -4.49
C VAL A 139 9.89 -11.33 -4.10
N ARG A 140 11.04 -11.92 -3.77
CA ARG A 140 12.27 -11.17 -3.44
C ARG A 140 12.75 -10.32 -4.62
N ASP A 141 12.84 -10.93 -5.80
CA ASP A 141 13.19 -10.25 -7.05
C ASP A 141 12.27 -9.08 -7.37
N PHE A 142 10.98 -9.20 -7.05
CA PHE A 142 10.02 -8.12 -7.23
C PHE A 142 10.31 -6.94 -6.31
N MET A 143 10.64 -7.21 -5.04
CA MET A 143 10.99 -6.18 -4.06
C MET A 143 12.28 -5.46 -4.47
N ASP A 144 13.31 -6.20 -4.87
CA ASP A 144 14.61 -5.63 -5.27
C ASP A 144 14.53 -4.76 -6.52
N ARG A 145 13.64 -5.11 -7.46
CA ARG A 145 13.46 -4.38 -8.72
C ARG A 145 12.48 -3.20 -8.61
N GLY A 146 11.94 -2.93 -7.42
CA GLY A 146 11.12 -1.75 -7.12
C GLY A 146 9.81 -1.66 -7.92
N GLY A 147 9.18 -2.79 -8.26
CA GLY A 147 7.86 -2.87 -8.89
C GLY A 147 7.73 -2.33 -10.34
N ARG A 148 8.62 -1.45 -10.79
CA ARG A 148 8.52 -0.72 -12.08
C ARG A 148 8.69 -1.57 -13.33
N ARG A 149 9.22 -2.80 -13.23
CA ARG A 149 9.43 -3.69 -14.39
C ARG A 149 8.26 -4.64 -14.65
N TRP A 150 7.28 -4.73 -13.75
CA TRP A 150 6.10 -5.61 -13.90
C TRP A 150 4.98 -5.02 -14.77
N SER A 151 5.14 -3.78 -15.25
CA SER A 151 4.23 -3.08 -16.18
C SER A 151 4.68 -3.10 -17.65
N HIS A 152 5.91 -3.54 -17.96
CA HIS A 152 6.52 -3.42 -19.30
C HIS A 152 6.70 -4.75 -20.07
N ARG A 153 6.11 -5.85 -19.59
CA ARG A 153 5.94 -7.06 -20.40
C ARG A 153 4.47 -7.44 -20.41
N GLY A 154 3.79 -6.88 -21.40
CA GLY A 154 2.48 -7.21 -21.93
C GLY A 154 2.52 -6.72 -23.37
#